data_AF-A0A4V6KWI1-F1
#
_entry.id   AF-A0A4V6KWI1-F1
#
_cell.length_a   1.000
_cell.length_b   1.000
_cell.length_c   1.000
_cell.angle_alpha   90.00
_cell.angle_beta   90.00
_cell.angle_gamma   90.00
#
_symmetry.space_group_name_H-M   'P 1'
#
loop_
_entity.id
_entity.type
_entity.pdbx_description
1 polymer ?
#
loop_
_entity_poly.entity_id
_entity_poly.type
_entity_poly.pdbx_seq_one_letter_code
_entity_poly.pdbx_strand_id
1 'polypeptide(L)'
;MVFSDEGPRNELINKHLAQIADELKVGLNVKDQVVKLDQDTLTTEEIEQQLQGQQLVILATYNLKLNPANAQRIIDVANKQNIPLVVIATRNPYDIAYLSGVKANIAIYGITGFDVTNNVRNSLETNIRSGLRTLFKGPAGDSLATPHGKLPVDIKTPDNNNVLYPRGYGLTAL
;
A
#
# COMPACT_ATOMS: atom_id res chain seq x y z
N MET A 1 -7.88 -5.12 -6.63
CA MET A 1 -8.55 -4.04 -5.89
C MET A 1 -7.53 -3.09 -5.28
N VAL A 2 -7.71 -1.78 -5.46
CA VAL A 2 -6.88 -0.73 -4.84
C VAL A 2 -7.75 0.07 -3.87
N PHE A 3 -7.27 0.25 -2.64
CA PHE A 3 -7.90 1.14 -1.65
C PHE A 3 -6.94 2.25 -1.28
N SER A 4 -7.42 3.49 -1.27
CA SER A 4 -6.72 4.62 -0.65
C SER A 4 -7.69 5.72 -0.21
N ASP A 5 -7.19 6.77 0.43
CA ASP A 5 -7.99 7.89 0.95
C ASP A 5 -8.21 9.05 -0.05
N GLU A 6 -7.59 9.00 -1.24
CA GLU A 6 -7.69 10.04 -2.27
C GLU A 6 -7.66 9.47 -3.72
N GLY A 7 -8.53 9.98 -4.59
CA GLY A 7 -8.61 9.58 -6.01
C GLY A 7 -7.30 9.70 -6.79
N PRO A 8 -6.55 10.81 -6.70
CA PRO A 8 -5.26 10.97 -7.39
C PRO A 8 -4.23 9.87 -7.06
N ARG A 9 -4.30 9.28 -5.85
CA ARG A 9 -3.42 8.15 -5.50
C ARG A 9 -3.83 6.89 -6.25
N ASN A 10 -5.13 6.61 -6.33
CA ASN A 10 -5.64 5.49 -7.12
C ASN A 10 -5.27 5.66 -8.60
N GLU A 11 -5.40 6.87 -9.16
CA GLU A 11 -5.02 7.17 -10.54
C GLU A 11 -3.54 6.86 -10.82
N LEU A 12 -2.62 7.27 -9.93
CA LEU A 12 -1.20 6.96 -10.07
C LEU A 12 -0.90 5.46 -9.94
N ILE A 13 -1.55 4.78 -8.99
CA ILE A 13 -1.39 3.32 -8.84
C ILE A 13 -1.90 2.61 -10.10
N ASN A 14 -3.10 2.95 -10.58
CA ASN A 14 -3.70 2.40 -11.79
C ASN A 14 -2.82 2.65 -13.02
N LYS A 15 -2.27 3.86 -13.19
CA LYS A 15 -1.32 4.21 -14.26
C LYS A 15 -0.13 3.26 -14.28
N HIS A 16 0.51 3.02 -13.14
CA HIS A 16 1.68 2.14 -13.08
C HIS A 16 1.35 0.66 -13.17
N LEU A 17 0.21 0.23 -12.63
CA LEU A 17 -0.27 -1.14 -12.84
C LEU A 17 -0.54 -1.41 -14.33
N ALA A 18 -1.12 -0.44 -15.06
CA ALA A 18 -1.33 -0.54 -16.49
C ALA A 18 0.01 -0.61 -17.27
N GLN A 19 1.02 0.18 -16.87
CA GLN A 19 2.36 0.09 -17.45
C GLN A 19 3.02 -1.27 -17.20
N ILE A 20 2.91 -1.80 -15.98
CA ILE A 20 3.40 -3.15 -15.65
C ILE A 20 2.66 -4.21 -16.47
N ALA A 21 1.34 -4.09 -16.61
CA ALA A 21 0.52 -5.00 -17.41
C ALA A 21 0.95 -5.00 -18.89
N ASP A 22 1.20 -3.82 -19.48
CA ASP A 22 1.68 -3.72 -20.86
C ASP A 22 3.11 -4.26 -21.02
N GLU A 23 4.02 -3.98 -20.07
CA GLU A 23 5.40 -4.52 -20.08
C GLU A 23 5.38 -6.06 -20.02
N LEU A 24 4.53 -6.62 -19.15
CA LEU A 24 4.41 -8.07 -18.95
C LEU A 24 3.50 -8.77 -19.98
N LYS A 25 2.82 -8.00 -20.84
CA LYS A 25 1.81 -8.51 -21.80
C LYS A 25 0.72 -9.35 -21.13
N VAL A 26 0.24 -8.89 -19.97
CA VAL A 26 -0.86 -9.50 -19.21
C VAL A 26 -2.05 -8.56 -19.09
N GLY A 27 -3.25 -9.12 -18.92
CA GLY A 27 -4.43 -8.34 -18.59
C GLY A 27 -4.57 -8.15 -17.09
N LEU A 28 -4.59 -6.91 -16.61
CA LEU A 28 -4.98 -6.58 -15.24
C LEU A 28 -6.34 -5.86 -15.25
N ASN A 29 -7.35 -6.46 -14.60
CA ASN A 29 -8.61 -5.79 -14.33
C ASN A 29 -8.54 -5.12 -12.95
N VAL A 30 -8.09 -3.87 -12.94
CA VAL A 30 -7.92 -3.12 -11.69
C VAL A 30 -9.20 -2.35 -11.37
N LYS A 31 -9.80 -2.68 -10.22
CA LYS A 31 -10.82 -1.85 -9.56
C LYS A 31 -10.18 -1.06 -8.44
N ASP A 32 -10.67 0.15 -8.18
CA ASP A 32 -10.23 0.96 -7.06
C ASP A 32 -11.40 1.61 -6.32
N GLN A 33 -11.15 1.98 -5.06
CA GLN A 33 -12.11 2.67 -4.21
C GLN A 33 -11.40 3.72 -3.35
N VAL A 34 -12.02 4.89 -3.23
CA VAL A 34 -11.62 5.91 -2.26
C VAL A 34 -12.35 5.67 -0.95
N VAL A 35 -11.61 5.48 0.13
CA VAL A 35 -12.10 5.13 1.46
C VAL A 35 -11.41 5.99 2.50
N LYS A 36 -12.19 6.59 3.41
CA LYS A 36 -11.64 7.24 4.60
C LYS A 36 -11.13 6.18 5.57
N LEU A 37 -9.87 5.80 5.39
CA LEU A 37 -9.24 4.64 6.05
C LEU A 37 -9.24 4.70 7.58
N ASP A 38 -9.27 5.91 8.14
CA ASP A 38 -9.29 6.19 9.58
C ASP A 38 -10.70 6.20 10.19
N GLN A 39 -11.75 6.16 9.37
CA GLN A 39 -13.14 6.23 9.81
C GLN A 39 -13.76 4.83 9.92
N ASP A 40 -14.93 4.76 10.56
CA ASP A 40 -15.76 3.55 10.63
C ASP A 40 -17.05 3.76 9.82
N THR A 41 -16.94 3.63 8.51
CA THR A 41 -18.05 3.95 7.59
C THR A 41 -18.40 2.81 6.64
N LEU A 42 -17.53 1.81 6.49
CA LEU A 42 -17.78 0.65 5.64
C LEU A 42 -18.14 -0.56 6.50
N THR A 43 -19.17 -1.30 6.11
CA THR A 43 -19.48 -2.58 6.75
C THR A 43 -18.58 -3.70 6.23
N THR A 44 -18.60 -4.83 6.94
CA THR A 44 -17.89 -6.03 6.51
C THR A 44 -18.44 -6.54 5.19
N GLU A 45 -19.76 -6.51 5.01
CA GLU A 45 -20.46 -6.99 3.83
C GLU A 45 -20.10 -6.15 2.59
N GLU A 46 -20.00 -4.82 2.74
CA GLU A 46 -19.58 -3.93 1.64
C GLU A 46 -18.16 -4.27 1.16
N ILE A 47 -17.24 -4.52 2.09
CA ILE A 47 -15.86 -4.91 1.75
C ILE A 47 -15.82 -6.32 1.15
N GLU A 48 -16.59 -7.27 1.68
CA GLU A 48 -16.70 -8.62 1.13
C GLU A 48 -17.21 -8.59 -0.33
N GLN A 49 -18.18 -7.75 -0.65
CA GLN A 49 -18.68 -7.53 -2.01
C GLN A 49 -17.62 -6.89 -2.92
N GLN A 50 -16.91 -5.87 -2.44
CA GLN A 50 -15.83 -5.22 -3.18
C GLN A 50 -14.67 -6.17 -3.49
N LEU A 51 -14.36 -7.08 -2.57
CA LEU A 51 -13.29 -8.07 -2.71
C LEU A 51 -13.70 -9.33 -3.48
N GLN A 52 -14.99 -9.50 -3.80
CA GLN A 52 -15.46 -10.65 -4.56
C GLN A 52 -14.77 -10.75 -5.93
N GLY A 53 -14.16 -11.92 -6.19
CA GLY A 53 -13.42 -12.20 -7.42
C GLY A 53 -12.09 -11.46 -7.57
N GLN A 54 -11.62 -10.75 -6.54
CA GLN A 54 -10.33 -10.08 -6.54
C GLN A 54 -9.21 -11.07 -6.17
N GLN A 55 -8.07 -10.93 -6.83
CA GLN A 55 -6.90 -11.80 -6.65
C GLN A 55 -5.78 -11.15 -5.85
N LEU A 56 -5.83 -9.82 -5.71
CA LEU A 56 -4.85 -9.02 -4.98
C LEU A 56 -5.52 -7.74 -4.48
N VAL A 57 -5.20 -7.36 -3.24
CA VAL A 57 -5.56 -6.09 -2.64
C VAL A 57 -4.30 -5.25 -2.42
N ILE A 58 -4.31 -4.03 -2.92
CA ILE A 58 -3.32 -3.00 -2.60
C ILE A 58 -4.01 -1.98 -1.70
N LEU A 59 -3.57 -1.90 -0.45
CA LEU A 59 -4.06 -0.93 0.53
C LEU A 59 -3.02 0.17 0.71
N ALA A 60 -3.19 1.31 0.04
CA ALA A 60 -2.26 2.42 0.06
C ALA A 60 -2.64 3.42 1.16
N THR A 61 -1.91 3.38 2.27
CA THR A 61 -2.18 4.16 3.49
C THR A 61 -1.41 5.49 3.49
N TYR A 62 -1.88 6.43 4.31
CA TYR A 62 -1.27 7.74 4.47
C TYR A 62 -1.50 8.29 5.88
N ASN A 63 -0.48 8.19 6.74
CA ASN A 63 -0.49 8.74 8.10
C ASN A 63 -1.73 8.32 8.89
N LEU A 64 -1.95 7.01 9.00
CA LEU A 64 -3.01 6.46 9.82
C LEU A 64 -2.86 6.92 11.27
N LYS A 65 -4.00 6.97 11.96
CA LYS A 65 -4.11 7.32 13.38
C LYS A 65 -4.58 6.10 14.16
N LEU A 66 -4.70 6.28 15.49
CA LEU A 66 -5.24 5.25 16.37
C LEU A 66 -6.63 4.78 15.89
N ASN A 67 -6.81 3.46 15.84
CA ASN A 67 -8.05 2.77 15.44
C ASN A 67 -8.53 3.08 14.00
N PRO A 68 -7.75 2.78 12.95
CA PRO A 68 -8.15 3.02 11.57
C PRO A 68 -9.15 1.94 11.09
N ALA A 69 -10.41 2.08 11.49
CA ALA A 69 -11.41 1.01 11.44
C ALA A 69 -11.63 0.45 10.02
N ASN A 70 -11.82 1.31 9.01
CA ASN A 70 -11.97 0.87 7.63
C ASN A 70 -10.71 0.15 7.10
N ALA A 71 -9.50 0.64 7.40
CA ALA A 71 -8.27 -0.03 7.00
C ALA A 71 -8.13 -1.41 7.64
N GLN A 72 -8.39 -1.51 8.95
CA GLN A 72 -8.35 -2.78 9.68
C GLN A 72 -9.37 -3.76 9.12
N ARG A 73 -10.60 -3.30 8.84
CA ARG A 73 -11.66 -4.14 8.28
C ARG A 73 -11.31 -4.69 6.90
N ILE A 74 -10.67 -3.90 6.03
CA ILE A 74 -10.17 -4.36 4.73
C ILE A 74 -9.16 -5.49 4.91
N ILE A 75 -8.24 -5.36 5.88
CA ILE A 75 -7.23 -6.40 6.19
C ILE A 75 -7.91 -7.67 6.72
N ASP A 76 -8.84 -7.53 7.64
CA ASP A 76 -9.54 -8.65 8.26
C ASP A 76 -10.34 -9.45 7.23
N VAL A 77 -11.08 -8.78 6.34
CA VAL A 77 -11.84 -9.43 5.27
C VAL A 77 -10.91 -10.11 4.27
N ALA A 78 -9.86 -9.42 3.80
CA ALA A 78 -8.91 -10.03 2.86
C ALA A 78 -8.24 -11.28 3.47
N ASN A 79 -7.87 -11.23 4.74
CA ASN A 79 -7.33 -12.37 5.47
C ASN A 79 -8.32 -13.52 5.60
N LYS A 80 -9.57 -13.22 5.98
CA LYS A 80 -10.66 -14.21 6.10
C LYS A 80 -10.93 -14.92 4.78
N GLN A 81 -10.87 -14.19 3.66
CA GLN A 81 -11.10 -14.72 2.31
C GLN A 81 -9.83 -15.30 1.65
N ASN A 82 -8.69 -15.27 2.34
CA ASN A 82 -7.38 -15.68 1.81
C ASN A 82 -6.97 -14.92 0.52
N ILE A 83 -7.38 -13.67 0.40
CA ILE A 83 -6.95 -12.80 -0.71
C ILE A 83 -5.63 -12.14 -0.31
N PRO A 84 -4.56 -12.29 -1.11
CA PRO A 84 -3.31 -11.59 -0.89
C PRO A 84 -3.53 -10.08 -0.74
N LEU A 85 -3.00 -9.49 0.32
CA LEU A 85 -3.07 -8.05 0.58
C LEU A 85 -1.69 -7.51 0.91
N VAL A 86 -1.33 -6.39 0.28
CA VAL A 86 -0.15 -5.60 0.63
C VAL A 86 -0.57 -4.23 1.13
N VAL A 87 -0.04 -3.85 2.29
CA VAL A 87 -0.13 -2.49 2.81
C VAL A 87 1.05 -1.69 2.25
N ILE A 88 0.76 -0.53 1.65
CA ILE A 88 1.77 0.40 1.12
C ILE A 88 1.67 1.70 1.91
N ALA A 89 2.60 1.93 2.84
CA ALA A 89 2.71 3.19 3.55
C ALA A 89 3.33 4.25 2.63
N THR A 90 2.50 5.19 2.18
CA THR A 90 2.86 6.09 1.08
C THR A 90 3.58 7.37 1.51
N ARG A 91 3.56 7.73 2.80
CA ARG A 91 4.27 8.90 3.33
C ARG A 91 5.20 8.52 4.48
N ASN A 92 4.67 8.42 5.69
CA ASN A 92 5.44 7.98 6.85
C ASN A 92 5.29 6.46 7.02
N PRO A 93 6.30 5.75 7.52
CA PRO A 93 6.27 4.28 7.61
C PRO A 93 5.46 3.75 8.81
N TYR A 94 4.93 4.64 9.65
CA TYR A 94 4.38 4.28 10.97
C TYR A 94 3.00 3.64 10.92
N ASP A 95 2.31 3.68 9.78
CA ASP A 95 0.93 3.20 9.63
C ASP A 95 0.75 1.74 10.07
N ILE A 96 1.76 0.89 9.84
CA ILE A 96 1.75 -0.52 10.27
C ILE A 96 1.60 -0.70 11.78
N ALA A 97 2.02 0.28 12.59
CA ALA A 97 1.89 0.20 14.04
C ALA A 97 0.41 0.22 14.51
N TYR A 98 -0.50 0.73 13.68
CA TYR A 98 -1.93 0.85 13.98
C TYR A 98 -2.76 -0.27 13.35
N LEU A 99 -2.12 -1.25 12.71
CA LEU A 99 -2.78 -2.31 11.96
C LEU A 99 -2.39 -3.67 12.52
N SER A 100 -3.34 -4.60 12.54
CA SER A 100 -3.17 -5.98 12.96
C SER A 100 -3.37 -6.94 11.79
N GLY A 101 -2.72 -8.11 11.83
CA GLY A 101 -2.90 -9.16 10.82
C GLY A 101 -2.29 -8.84 9.45
N VAL A 102 -1.41 -7.83 9.35
CA VAL A 102 -0.74 -7.47 8.10
C VAL A 102 0.29 -8.54 7.72
N LYS A 103 0.11 -9.18 6.56
CA LYS A 103 1.03 -10.23 6.04
C LYS A 103 2.13 -9.69 5.14
N ALA A 104 1.88 -8.58 4.44
CA ALA A 104 2.86 -7.90 3.60
C ALA A 104 2.71 -6.39 3.77
N ASN A 105 3.83 -5.71 4.03
CA ASN A 105 3.87 -4.26 4.19
C ASN A 105 5.14 -3.69 3.55
N ILE A 106 4.99 -2.59 2.82
CA ILE A 106 6.10 -1.81 2.27
C ILE A 106 5.94 -0.34 2.63
N ALA A 107 7.06 0.32 2.91
CA ALA A 107 7.13 1.77 3.07
C ALA A 107 7.86 2.37 1.88
N ILE A 108 7.20 3.27 1.14
CA ILE A 108 7.75 3.85 -0.09
C ILE A 108 8.20 5.30 0.08
N TYR A 109 7.91 5.95 1.20
CA TYR A 109 8.39 7.31 1.54
C TYR A 109 8.11 8.39 0.47
N GLY A 110 6.94 8.37 -0.16
CA GLY A 110 6.63 9.38 -1.16
C GLY A 110 5.29 9.16 -1.86
N ILE A 111 4.41 10.16 -1.72
CA ILE A 111 3.16 10.29 -2.47
C ILE A 111 3.03 11.69 -3.11
N THR A 112 3.60 12.70 -2.44
CA THR A 112 3.60 14.10 -2.86
C THR A 112 4.95 14.72 -2.55
N GLY A 113 5.72 15.06 -3.58
CA GLY A 113 6.61 16.21 -3.50
C GLY A 113 5.74 17.44 -3.73
N PHE A 114 5.74 18.39 -2.79
CA PHE A 114 5.29 19.72 -3.16
C PHE A 114 6.48 20.34 -3.89
N ASP A 115 6.36 20.55 -5.20
CA ASP A 115 7.33 21.37 -5.91
C ASP A 115 7.01 22.82 -5.55
N VAL A 116 7.67 23.29 -4.49
CA VAL A 116 7.54 24.66 -3.97
C VAL A 116 7.91 25.70 -5.03
N THR A 117 8.75 25.34 -5.99
CA THR A 117 9.21 26.20 -7.08
C THR A 117 8.19 26.35 -8.20
N ASN A 118 7.37 25.31 -8.45
CA ASN A 118 6.38 25.33 -9.53
C ASN A 118 4.93 25.45 -9.04
N ASN A 119 4.68 25.45 -7.72
CA ASN A 119 3.35 25.46 -7.11
C ASN A 119 2.47 24.30 -7.61
N VAL A 120 3.11 23.20 -8.00
CA VAL A 120 2.48 21.98 -8.51
C VAL A 120 2.71 20.87 -7.49
N ARG A 121 1.65 20.09 -7.20
CA ARG A 121 1.82 18.79 -6.53
C ARG A 121 2.58 17.86 -7.48
N ASN A 122 3.91 17.90 -7.42
CA ASN A 122 4.74 16.88 -8.05
C ASN A 122 4.67 15.63 -7.17
N SER A 123 3.62 14.85 -7.34
CA SER A 123 3.60 13.48 -6.85
C SER A 123 4.95 12.83 -7.16
N LEU A 124 5.64 12.34 -6.12
CA LEU A 124 6.87 11.57 -6.28
C LEU A 124 6.46 10.22 -6.88
N GLU A 125 6.02 10.25 -8.13
CA GLU A 125 5.51 9.15 -8.94
C GLU A 125 6.49 7.97 -8.90
N THR A 126 7.78 8.27 -8.87
CA THR A 126 8.90 7.32 -8.74
C THR A 126 8.74 6.36 -7.55
N ASN A 127 8.25 6.81 -6.41
CA ASN A 127 8.15 6.00 -5.19
C ASN A 127 7.01 4.99 -5.30
N ILE A 128 5.85 5.42 -5.80
CA ILE A 128 4.71 4.53 -6.10
C ILE A 128 5.11 3.54 -7.17
N ARG A 129 5.69 4.01 -8.29
CA ARG A 129 6.19 3.16 -9.38
C ARG A 129 7.13 2.08 -8.86
N SER A 130 8.14 2.47 -8.10
CA SER A 130 9.15 1.54 -7.58
C SER A 130 8.54 0.53 -6.62
N GLY A 131 7.66 0.99 -5.71
CA GLY A 131 6.98 0.11 -4.76
C GLY A 131 6.04 -0.89 -5.41
N LEU A 132 5.33 -0.52 -6.48
CA LEU A 132 4.48 -1.46 -7.22
C LEU A 132 5.30 -2.50 -7.97
N ARG A 133 6.45 -2.11 -8.54
CA ARG A 133 7.32 -3.04 -9.27
C ARG A 133 7.93 -4.13 -8.39
N THR A 134 8.03 -3.94 -7.07
CA THR A 134 8.50 -5.02 -6.18
C THR A 134 7.46 -6.13 -5.98
N LEU A 135 6.20 -5.91 -6.37
CA LEU A 135 5.11 -6.86 -6.18
C LEU A 135 5.00 -7.89 -7.30
N PHE A 136 5.59 -7.64 -8.46
CA PHE A 136 5.40 -8.45 -9.66
C PHE A 136 6.71 -9.02 -10.18
N LYS A 137 6.61 -10.23 -10.74
CA LYS A 137 7.70 -10.92 -11.44
C LYS A 137 7.44 -10.91 -12.95
N GLY A 138 8.52 -10.86 -13.72
CA GLY A 138 8.55 -11.00 -15.16
C GLY A 138 8.20 -12.42 -15.61
N PRO A 139 8.02 -12.64 -16.92
CA PRO A 139 7.71 -13.97 -17.48
C PRO A 139 8.81 -14.99 -17.20
N ALA A 140 10.07 -14.55 -17.03
CA ALA A 140 11.19 -15.41 -16.67
C ALA A 140 11.30 -15.66 -15.15
N GLY A 141 10.37 -15.15 -14.35
CA GLY A 141 10.35 -15.27 -12.89
C GLY A 141 11.26 -14.28 -12.15
N ASP A 142 11.87 -13.34 -12.88
CA ASP A 142 12.71 -12.27 -12.36
C ASP A 142 11.87 -11.15 -11.73
N SER A 143 12.33 -10.58 -10.62
CA SER A 143 11.62 -9.46 -9.98
C SER A 143 11.75 -8.18 -10.81
N LEU A 144 10.64 -7.46 -11.06
CA LEU A 144 10.68 -6.19 -11.80
C LEU A 144 11.41 -5.06 -11.03
N ALA A 145 11.52 -5.20 -9.71
CA ALA A 145 12.39 -4.42 -8.84
C ALA A 145 12.68 -5.22 -7.55
N THR A 146 13.93 -5.19 -7.08
CA THR A 146 14.32 -5.84 -5.81
C THR A 146 14.46 -4.78 -4.71
N PRO A 147 13.70 -4.86 -3.60
CA PRO A 147 13.81 -3.90 -2.52
C PRO A 147 15.08 -4.14 -1.68
N HIS A 148 15.87 -3.07 -1.49
CA HIS A 148 17.04 -3.06 -0.61
C HIS A 148 16.91 -2.06 0.55
N GLY A 149 15.77 -1.37 0.65
CA GLY A 149 15.54 -0.33 1.64
C GLY A 149 15.60 -0.85 3.07
N LYS A 150 16.18 -0.03 3.96
CA LYS A 150 16.18 -0.22 5.41
C LYS A 150 15.52 0.99 6.06
N LEU A 151 14.78 0.76 7.14
CA LEU A 151 14.07 1.82 7.87
C LEU A 151 15.09 2.88 8.34
N PRO A 152 14.90 4.16 8.02
CA PRO A 152 15.74 5.24 8.55
C PRO A 152 15.27 5.68 9.95
N VAL A 153 14.24 5.07 10.50
CA VAL A 153 13.59 5.43 11.77
C VAL A 153 13.16 4.17 12.52
N ASP A 154 12.95 4.28 13.83
CA ASP A 154 12.23 3.26 14.58
C ASP A 154 10.73 3.38 14.30
N ILE A 155 10.07 2.25 14.04
CA ILE A 155 8.62 2.14 14.12
C ILE A 155 8.30 1.60 15.51
N LYS A 156 7.53 2.36 16.26
CA LYS A 156 7.15 2.02 17.63
C LYS A 156 5.69 1.59 17.71
N THR A 157 5.33 0.93 18.79
CA THR A 157 3.93 0.68 19.15
C THR A 157 3.16 2.01 19.26
N PRO A 158 1.82 2.01 19.08
CA PRO A 158 1.02 3.23 19.18
C PRO A 158 1.17 4.02 20.50
N ASP A 159 1.43 3.31 21.59
CA ASP A 159 1.69 3.88 22.92
C ASP A 159 3.14 4.40 23.11
N ASN A 160 3.98 4.28 22.08
CA ASN A 160 5.38 4.70 22.03
C ASN A 160 6.30 3.98 23.05
N ASN A 161 5.83 2.90 23.68
CA ASN A 161 6.57 2.21 24.73
C ASN A 161 7.56 1.17 24.20
N ASN A 162 7.32 0.59 23.02
CA ASN A 162 8.15 -0.48 22.46
C ASN A 162 8.49 -0.21 20.99
N VAL A 163 9.65 -0.68 20.54
CA VAL A 163 10.04 -0.66 19.13
C VAL A 163 9.52 -1.93 18.46
N LEU A 164 8.67 -1.78 17.44
CA LEU A 164 8.18 -2.88 16.60
C LEU A 164 9.20 -3.24 15.52
N TYR A 165 9.74 -2.22 14.84
CA TYR A 165 10.78 -2.39 13.83
C TYR A 165 11.86 -1.33 14.05
N PRO A 166 13.10 -1.72 14.37
CA PRO A 166 14.16 -0.76 14.64
C PRO A 166 14.67 -0.10 13.36
N ARG A 167 15.27 1.08 13.52
CA ARG A 167 16.09 1.70 12.47
C ARG A 167 17.13 0.70 11.95
N GLY A 168 17.27 0.63 10.64
CA GLY A 168 18.12 -0.35 9.94
C GLY A 168 17.40 -1.67 9.61
N TYR A 169 16.18 -1.89 10.11
CA TYR A 169 15.40 -3.06 9.74
C TYR A 169 14.89 -2.96 8.30
N GLY A 170 14.85 -4.08 7.59
CA GLY A 170 14.23 -4.18 6.26
C GLY A 170 14.47 -5.55 5.68
N LEU A 171 13.47 -6.08 5.01
CA LEU A 171 13.53 -7.39 4.38
C LEU A 171 14.02 -7.25 2.93
N THR A 172 14.70 -8.28 2.45
CA THR A 172 14.93 -8.46 1.02
C THR A 172 13.93 -9.51 0.55
N ALA A 173 13.18 -9.21 -0.50
CA ALA A 173 12.29 -10.21 -1.10
C ALA A 173 13.17 -11.34 -1.67
N LEU A 174 12.89 -12.59 -1.27
CA LEU A 174 13.50 -13.80 -1.83
C LEU A 174 12.82 -14.18 -3.16
#